data_AF-A0A840YQ83-F1
#
_entry.id   AF-A0A840YQ83-F1
#
_cell.length_a   1.000
_cell.length_b   1.000
_cell.length_c   1.000
_cell.angle_alpha   90.00
_cell.angle_beta   90.00
_cell.angle_gamma   90.00
#
_symmetry.space_group_name_H-M   'P 1'
#
loop_
_entity.id
_entity.type
_entity.pdbx_description
1 polymer ?
#
loop_
_entity_poly.entity_id
_entity_poly.type
_entity_poly.pdbx_seq_one_letter_code
_entity_poly.pdbx_strand_id
1 'polypeptide(L)'
;MATALRMNALVGLPKVDPEVSAFGQAISRLLEASGFTTQLVPAPGIGPWFSCLDGSRFRLAEAMLHPERIAEASALLDTAEPLLSAVESTLGLALEPENIIADLGDNSAVVGFARDHASGEIALPLDHPLRAQWEVRAAALPPLLATMPMLAQLMLRGPRLPIAEAGELAPGDLVLISARPGAMLDETSGQFDFFSGTFTPHPQGAPMNDASSSSRDFAVPLTLRLPERMVSAASLADLRPGMSLPLGPVTEGMQVDLLVAGRLLAHGELVQLGDRFAVLIDHRAAMDDTANPAEPGDVAENAA
;
A
#
# COMPACT_ATOMS: atom_id res chain seq x y z
N MET A 1 38.83 7.93 -8.93
CA MET A 1 38.28 7.67 -10.29
C MET A 1 36.79 7.94 -10.24
N ALA A 2 36.35 9.07 -10.79
CA ALA A 2 34.95 9.50 -10.78
C ALA A 2 34.27 9.08 -12.08
N THR A 3 33.20 8.31 -11.98
CA THR A 3 32.40 7.84 -13.11
C THR A 3 31.58 9.01 -13.66
N ALA A 4 32.10 9.65 -14.70
CA ALA A 4 31.37 10.67 -15.45
C ALA A 4 30.25 9.97 -16.26
N LEU A 5 29.03 10.03 -15.75
CA LEU A 5 27.81 9.69 -16.47
C LEU A 5 27.74 10.54 -17.76
N ARG A 6 27.95 9.89 -18.92
CA ARG A 6 27.84 10.53 -20.23
C ARG A 6 26.38 10.93 -20.49
N MET A 7 26.07 12.22 -20.32
CA MET A 7 24.78 12.84 -20.67
C MET A 7 24.36 12.67 -22.16
N ASN A 8 25.25 12.19 -23.03
CA ASN A 8 24.94 11.96 -24.45
C ASN A 8 23.99 10.77 -24.71
N ALA A 9 23.70 9.91 -23.72
CA ALA A 9 22.72 8.84 -23.86
C ALA A 9 21.26 9.33 -23.81
N LEU A 10 21.02 10.57 -23.37
CA LEU A 10 19.67 11.15 -23.26
C LEU A 10 19.19 11.83 -24.56
N VAL A 11 20.07 12.02 -25.55
CA VAL A 11 19.76 12.75 -26.80
C VAL A 11 18.91 11.92 -27.78
N GLY A 12 18.79 10.60 -27.54
CA GLY A 12 18.00 9.68 -28.38
C GLY A 12 16.71 9.17 -27.74
N LEU A 13 16.33 9.66 -26.55
CA LEU A 13 15.04 9.27 -25.97
C LEU A 13 13.92 9.95 -26.76
N PRO A 14 12.83 9.22 -27.10
CA PRO A 14 11.68 9.82 -27.75
C PRO A 14 11.20 10.97 -26.86
N LYS A 15 11.21 12.19 -27.41
CA LYS A 15 10.63 13.36 -26.74
C LYS A 15 9.13 13.14 -26.73
N VAL A 16 8.63 12.57 -25.64
CA VAL A 16 7.19 12.50 -25.40
C VAL A 16 6.72 13.93 -25.15
N ASP A 17 5.75 14.37 -25.94
CA ASP A 17 5.11 15.66 -25.73
C ASP A 17 4.51 15.69 -24.30
N PRO A 18 4.86 16.68 -23.46
CA PRO A 18 4.36 16.77 -22.09
C PRO A 18 2.83 16.84 -22.03
N GLU A 19 2.18 17.43 -23.03
CA GLU A 19 0.73 17.53 -23.11
C GLU A 19 0.09 16.16 -23.38
N VAL A 20 0.63 15.40 -24.34
CA VAL A 20 0.21 14.01 -24.63
C VAL A 20 0.42 13.14 -23.39
N SER A 21 1.55 13.29 -22.71
CA SER A 21 1.84 12.53 -21.49
C SER A 21 0.85 12.87 -20.36
N ALA A 22 0.59 14.16 -20.11
CA ALA A 22 -0.35 14.58 -19.06
C ALA A 22 -1.77 14.08 -19.35
N PHE A 23 -2.18 14.15 -20.61
CA PHE A 23 -3.48 13.64 -21.04
C PHE A 23 -3.60 12.13 -20.86
N GLY A 24 -2.62 11.36 -21.32
CA GLY A 24 -2.62 9.90 -21.12
C GLY A 24 -2.55 9.48 -19.65
N GLN A 25 -1.90 10.27 -18.78
CA GLN A 25 -1.95 10.05 -17.32
C GLN A 25 -3.36 10.24 -16.76
N ALA A 26 -4.11 11.27 -17.21
CA ALA A 26 -5.48 11.47 -16.78
C ALA A 26 -6.37 10.27 -17.16
N ILE A 27 -6.24 9.76 -18.39
CA ILE A 27 -6.96 8.57 -18.87
C ILE A 27 -6.59 7.33 -18.06
N SER A 28 -5.29 7.10 -17.85
CA SER A 28 -4.76 5.98 -17.05
C SER A 28 -5.39 5.98 -15.64
N ARG A 29 -5.43 7.14 -14.97
CA ARG A 29 -6.03 7.27 -13.64
C ARG A 29 -7.53 6.95 -13.60
N LEU A 30 -8.28 7.34 -14.63
CA LEU A 30 -9.72 7.04 -14.71
C LEU A 30 -9.99 5.53 -14.86
N LEU A 31 -9.19 4.89 -15.71
CA LEU A 31 -9.26 3.44 -15.94
C LEU A 31 -8.82 2.67 -14.68
N GLU A 32 -7.71 3.06 -14.04
CA GLU A 32 -7.26 2.45 -12.79
C GLU A 32 -8.29 2.55 -11.67
N ALA A 33 -8.93 3.72 -11.51
CA ALA A 33 -10.02 3.89 -10.54
C ALA A 33 -11.24 3.00 -10.82
N SER A 34 -11.35 2.47 -12.04
CA SER A 34 -12.43 1.57 -12.48
C SER A 34 -11.99 0.09 -12.52
N GLY A 35 -10.80 -0.22 -11.98
CA GLY A 35 -10.29 -1.59 -11.81
C GLY A 35 -9.44 -2.11 -12.97
N PHE A 36 -8.98 -1.25 -13.87
CA PHE A 36 -8.05 -1.64 -14.93
C PHE A 36 -6.59 -1.55 -14.47
N THR A 37 -5.75 -2.41 -15.00
CA THR A 37 -4.29 -2.18 -15.00
C THR A 37 -3.95 -1.35 -16.24
N THR A 38 -3.18 -0.28 -16.08
CA THR A 38 -2.85 0.61 -17.22
C THR A 38 -1.38 0.89 -17.37
N GLN A 39 -0.99 1.24 -18.60
CA GLN A 39 0.35 1.68 -18.93
C GLN A 39 0.29 2.75 -20.02
N LEU A 40 1.03 3.85 -19.83
CA LEU A 40 1.29 4.80 -20.90
C LEU A 40 2.22 4.19 -21.94
N VAL A 41 1.77 4.18 -23.20
CA VAL A 41 2.49 3.58 -24.31
C VAL A 41 3.16 4.69 -25.12
N PRO A 42 4.49 4.88 -25.02
CA PRO A 42 5.19 5.96 -25.70
C PRO A 42 5.33 5.73 -27.22
N ALA A 43 5.24 4.48 -27.66
CA ALA A 43 5.21 4.10 -29.05
C ALA A 43 4.11 3.03 -29.22
N PRO A 44 2.99 3.34 -29.89
CA PRO A 44 1.92 2.38 -30.10
C PRO A 44 2.47 1.14 -30.77
N GLY A 45 1.98 -0.04 -30.39
CA GLY A 45 2.50 -1.24 -31.02
C GLY A 45 2.12 -1.32 -32.50
N ILE A 46 2.98 -2.02 -33.23
CA ILE A 46 2.85 -2.18 -34.67
C ILE A 46 1.61 -3.03 -34.97
N GLY A 47 0.74 -2.52 -35.82
CA GLY A 47 -0.43 -3.25 -36.27
C GLY A 47 -1.63 -2.36 -36.56
N PRO A 48 -2.70 -2.97 -37.09
CA PRO A 48 -3.96 -2.30 -37.37
C PRO A 48 -4.72 -1.90 -36.11
N TRP A 49 -5.42 -0.77 -36.21
CA TRP A 49 -6.27 -0.17 -35.19
C TRP A 49 -7.69 -0.06 -35.72
N PHE A 50 -8.67 -0.34 -34.87
CA PHE A 50 -10.05 0.06 -35.14
C PHE A 50 -10.17 1.57 -34.92
N SER A 51 -10.75 2.28 -35.88
CA SER A 51 -11.10 3.69 -35.75
C SER A 51 -12.60 3.85 -35.51
N CYS A 52 -12.97 4.70 -34.56
CA CYS A 52 -14.34 4.99 -34.18
C CYS A 52 -14.79 6.36 -34.71
N LEU A 53 -16.11 6.58 -34.77
CA LEU A 53 -16.72 7.83 -35.24
C LEU A 53 -16.36 9.06 -34.40
N ASP A 54 -16.10 8.87 -33.11
CA ASP A 54 -15.68 9.94 -32.18
C ASP A 54 -14.18 10.29 -32.29
N GLY A 55 -13.46 9.64 -33.21
CA GLY A 55 -12.03 9.82 -33.42
C GLY A 55 -11.16 9.02 -32.45
N SER A 56 -11.76 8.31 -31.48
CA SER A 56 -11.04 7.32 -30.67
C SER A 56 -10.63 6.13 -31.52
N ARG A 57 -9.57 5.46 -31.08
CA ARG A 57 -9.04 4.29 -31.79
C ARG A 57 -8.61 3.26 -30.77
N PHE A 58 -8.80 1.99 -31.07
CA PHE A 58 -8.37 0.94 -30.17
C PHE A 58 -7.82 -0.27 -30.92
N ARG A 59 -7.05 -1.06 -30.19
CA ARG A 59 -6.60 -2.39 -30.62
C ARG A 59 -6.63 -3.35 -29.45
N LEU A 60 -6.67 -4.64 -29.77
CA LEU A 60 -6.71 -5.72 -28.78
C LEU A 60 -5.43 -6.55 -28.92
N ALA A 61 -4.82 -6.94 -27.80
CA ALA A 61 -3.45 -7.44 -27.76
C ALA A 61 -3.23 -8.75 -28.56
N GLU A 62 -4.26 -9.58 -28.71
CA GLU A 62 -4.20 -10.87 -29.43
C GLU A 62 -4.61 -10.76 -30.91
N ALA A 63 -4.91 -9.56 -31.40
CA ALA A 63 -5.49 -9.37 -32.72
C ALA A 63 -4.42 -9.17 -33.80
N MET A 64 -4.11 -10.22 -34.57
CA MET A 64 -3.59 -10.03 -35.93
C MET A 64 -4.77 -9.71 -36.85
N LEU A 65 -5.25 -8.47 -36.83
CA LEU A 65 -6.32 -8.08 -37.74
C LEU A 65 -5.76 -8.06 -39.16
N HIS A 66 -6.38 -8.81 -40.06
CA HIS A 66 -6.20 -8.60 -41.49
C HIS A 66 -7.47 -7.94 -42.01
N PRO A 67 -7.38 -6.81 -42.74
CA PRO A 67 -8.56 -6.10 -43.24
C PRO A 67 -9.45 -6.97 -44.15
N GLU A 68 -8.89 -8.03 -44.72
CA GLU A 68 -9.61 -9.00 -45.56
C GLU A 68 -10.31 -10.12 -44.76
N ARG A 69 -10.06 -10.24 -43.45
CA ARG A 69 -10.58 -11.32 -42.58
C ARG A 69 -11.65 -10.80 -41.61
N ILE A 70 -12.71 -10.20 -42.16
CA ILE A 70 -13.80 -9.55 -41.41
C ILE A 70 -14.44 -10.47 -40.36
N ALA A 71 -14.61 -11.77 -40.67
CA ALA A 71 -15.22 -12.74 -39.75
C ALA A 71 -14.38 -12.95 -38.47
N GLU A 72 -13.05 -12.92 -38.57
CA GLU A 72 -12.16 -13.07 -37.41
C GLU A 72 -12.13 -11.81 -36.55
N ALA A 73 -12.19 -10.63 -37.18
CA ALA A 73 -12.32 -9.37 -36.46
C ALA A 73 -13.65 -9.31 -35.68
N SER A 74 -14.75 -9.78 -36.27
CA SER A 74 -16.06 -9.85 -35.60
C SER A 74 -16.04 -10.76 -34.38
N ALA A 75 -15.54 -12.00 -34.52
CA ALA A 75 -15.48 -12.95 -33.40
C ALA A 75 -14.59 -12.45 -32.24
N LEU A 76 -13.53 -11.72 -32.58
CA LEU A 76 -12.64 -11.10 -31.60
C LEU A 76 -13.32 -9.94 -30.86
N LEU A 77 -14.09 -9.09 -31.55
CA LEU A 77 -14.91 -8.06 -30.92
C LEU A 77 -15.96 -8.66 -29.99
N ASP A 78 -16.67 -9.70 -30.42
CA ASP A 78 -17.66 -10.40 -29.59
C ASP A 78 -17.05 -10.94 -28.29
N THR A 79 -15.80 -11.42 -28.35
CA THR A 79 -15.07 -11.92 -27.18
C THR A 79 -14.59 -10.79 -26.28
N ALA A 80 -14.20 -9.65 -26.85
CA ALA A 80 -13.69 -8.48 -26.14
C ALA A 80 -14.79 -7.52 -25.66
N GLU A 81 -16.05 -7.75 -26.02
CA GLU A 81 -17.20 -6.90 -25.69
C GLU A 81 -17.27 -6.52 -24.20
N PRO A 82 -17.09 -7.43 -23.22
CA PRO A 82 -17.13 -7.04 -21.81
C PRO A 82 -16.02 -6.05 -21.43
N LEU A 83 -14.84 -6.18 -22.04
CA LEU A 83 -13.71 -5.28 -21.81
C LEU A 83 -13.98 -3.90 -22.45
N LEU A 84 -14.43 -3.88 -23.70
CA LEU A 84 -14.73 -2.65 -24.44
C LEU A 84 -15.87 -1.88 -23.78
N SER A 85 -16.95 -2.56 -23.40
CA SER A 85 -18.08 -1.96 -22.68
C SER A 85 -17.66 -1.33 -21.34
N ALA A 86 -16.71 -1.96 -20.63
CA ALA A 86 -16.17 -1.38 -19.40
C ALA A 86 -15.32 -0.13 -19.66
N VAL A 87 -14.55 -0.08 -20.77
CA VAL A 87 -13.81 1.11 -21.19
C VAL A 87 -14.76 2.23 -21.60
N GLU A 88 -15.77 1.93 -22.42
CA GLU A 88 -16.84 2.84 -22.83
C GLU A 88 -17.55 3.45 -21.62
N SER A 89 -17.95 2.63 -20.66
CA SER A 89 -18.60 3.11 -19.44
C SER A 89 -17.69 4.02 -18.62
N THR A 90 -16.40 3.69 -18.53
CA THR A 90 -15.43 4.47 -17.76
C THR A 90 -15.18 5.85 -18.39
N LEU A 91 -14.96 5.86 -19.71
CA LEU A 91 -14.59 7.05 -20.46
C LEU A 91 -15.79 7.80 -21.05
N GLY A 92 -16.99 7.23 -21.03
CA GLY A 92 -18.17 7.80 -21.69
C GLY A 92 -18.03 7.82 -23.22
N LEU A 93 -17.39 6.80 -23.78
CA LEU A 93 -17.16 6.64 -25.22
C LEU A 93 -18.18 5.70 -25.85
N ALA A 94 -18.25 5.72 -27.18
CA ALA A 94 -18.93 4.72 -28.00
C ALA A 94 -17.91 4.13 -28.98
N LEU A 95 -17.33 2.99 -28.63
CA LEU A 95 -16.30 2.28 -29.39
C LEU A 95 -16.92 1.45 -30.51
N GLU A 96 -17.66 2.12 -31.41
CA GLU A 96 -18.21 1.50 -32.61
C GLU A 96 -17.19 1.57 -33.76
N PRO A 97 -16.61 0.44 -34.19
CA PRO A 97 -15.57 0.44 -35.21
C PRO A 97 -16.14 0.75 -36.60
N GLU A 98 -15.63 1.82 -37.22
CA GLU A 98 -16.01 2.23 -38.59
C GLU A 98 -15.02 1.68 -39.63
N ASN A 99 -13.72 1.69 -39.30
CA ASN A 99 -12.66 1.30 -40.23
C ASN A 99 -11.46 0.70 -39.49
N ILE A 100 -10.55 0.08 -40.26
CA ILE A 100 -9.27 -0.43 -39.78
C ILE A 100 -8.16 0.40 -40.41
N ILE A 101 -7.35 1.06 -39.59
CA ILE A 101 -6.26 1.93 -40.01
C ILE A 101 -4.91 1.40 -39.51
N ALA A 102 -3.82 1.72 -40.23
CA ALA A 102 -2.47 1.31 -39.84
C ALA A 102 -1.68 2.41 -39.11
N ASP A 103 -2.14 3.66 -39.21
CA ASP A 103 -1.46 4.83 -38.66
C ASP A 103 -2.38 5.60 -37.69
N LEU A 104 -1.87 5.91 -36.51
CA LEU A 104 -2.55 6.66 -35.47
C LEU A 104 -2.36 8.18 -35.60
N GLY A 105 -1.36 8.62 -36.36
CA GLY A 105 -0.91 10.01 -36.37
C GLY A 105 -0.24 10.46 -35.07
N ASP A 106 0.39 11.64 -35.12
CA ASP A 106 1.37 12.07 -34.11
C ASP A 106 0.79 12.76 -32.86
N ASN A 107 -0.54 12.86 -32.72
CA ASN A 107 -1.18 13.71 -31.69
C ASN A 107 -2.22 12.99 -30.83
N SER A 108 -1.94 11.75 -30.44
CA SER A 108 -2.81 10.93 -29.60
C SER A 108 -2.08 10.39 -28.37
N ALA A 109 -2.76 10.43 -27.22
CA ALA A 109 -2.30 9.70 -26.04
C ALA A 109 -2.69 8.24 -26.18
N VAL A 110 -1.69 7.35 -26.11
CA VAL A 110 -1.90 5.90 -26.19
C VAL A 110 -1.78 5.30 -24.79
N VAL A 111 -2.83 4.62 -24.36
CA VAL A 111 -2.91 3.95 -23.06
C VAL A 111 -3.21 2.47 -23.28
N GLY A 112 -2.30 1.62 -22.83
CA GLY A 112 -2.55 0.20 -22.68
C GLY A 112 -3.43 -0.05 -21.48
N PHE A 113 -4.40 -0.94 -21.62
CA PHE A 113 -5.32 -1.32 -20.57
C PHE A 113 -5.50 -2.84 -20.54
N ALA A 114 -5.62 -3.37 -19.34
CA ALA A 114 -5.91 -4.78 -19.11
C ALA A 114 -6.89 -4.94 -17.95
N ARG A 115 -7.80 -5.89 -18.09
CA ARG A 115 -8.72 -6.30 -17.03
C ARG A 115 -9.05 -7.77 -17.22
N ASP A 116 -9.01 -8.51 -16.12
CA ASP A 116 -9.18 -9.96 -16.10
C ASP A 116 -8.19 -10.65 -17.06
N HIS A 117 -8.68 -11.37 -18.07
CA HIS A 117 -7.87 -12.09 -19.05
C HIS A 117 -7.77 -11.38 -20.40
N ALA A 118 -8.25 -10.14 -20.52
CA ALA A 118 -8.27 -9.41 -21.78
C ALA A 118 -7.48 -8.09 -21.66
N SER A 119 -6.84 -7.71 -22.77
CA SER A 119 -6.04 -6.48 -22.83
C SER A 119 -6.06 -5.86 -24.22
N GLY A 120 -5.81 -4.56 -24.25
CA GLY A 120 -5.80 -3.76 -25.46
C GLY A 120 -5.09 -2.43 -25.24
N GLU A 121 -5.13 -1.60 -26.27
CA GLU A 121 -4.67 -0.23 -26.21
C GLU A 121 -5.74 0.68 -26.80
N ILE A 122 -5.87 1.87 -26.23
CA ILE A 122 -6.72 2.94 -26.74
C ILE A 122 -5.85 4.14 -27.04
N ALA A 123 -6.06 4.74 -28.20
CA ALA A 123 -5.45 5.99 -28.62
C ALA A 123 -6.54 7.06 -28.68
N LEU A 124 -6.35 8.13 -27.92
CA LEU A 124 -7.27 9.26 -27.83
C LEU A 124 -6.59 10.53 -28.31
N PRO A 125 -7.16 11.24 -29.29
CA PRO A 125 -6.56 12.45 -29.82
C PRO A 125 -6.63 13.60 -28.80
N LEU A 126 -5.63 14.49 -28.81
CA LEU A 126 -5.56 15.60 -27.84
C LEU A 126 -6.68 16.64 -28.01
N ASP A 127 -7.32 16.71 -29.17
CA ASP A 127 -8.47 17.57 -29.48
C ASP A 127 -9.82 16.86 -29.27
N HIS A 128 -9.83 15.68 -28.64
CA HIS A 128 -11.06 14.94 -28.37
C HIS A 128 -12.05 15.78 -27.54
N PRO A 129 -13.35 15.82 -27.91
CA PRO A 129 -14.35 16.69 -27.26
C PRO A 129 -14.53 16.42 -25.76
N LEU A 130 -14.29 15.18 -25.30
CA LEU A 130 -14.41 14.79 -23.89
C LEU A 130 -13.13 15.03 -23.06
N ARG A 131 -12.04 15.53 -23.65
CA ARG A 131 -10.75 15.71 -22.95
C ARG A 131 -10.87 16.49 -21.65
N ALA A 132 -11.48 17.68 -21.71
CA ALA A 132 -11.62 18.54 -20.53
C ALA A 132 -12.42 17.85 -19.41
N GLN A 133 -13.43 17.05 -19.75
CA GLN A 133 -14.20 16.29 -18.79
C GLN A 133 -13.35 15.19 -18.13
N TRP A 134 -12.53 14.48 -18.90
CA TRP A 134 -11.64 13.46 -18.37
C TRP A 134 -10.58 14.04 -17.43
N GLU A 135 -9.96 15.15 -17.80
CA GLU A 135 -8.96 15.83 -16.96
C GLU A 135 -9.59 16.28 -15.62
N VAL A 136 -10.79 16.86 -15.64
CA VAL A 136 -11.53 17.26 -14.43
C VAL A 136 -11.87 16.04 -13.57
N ARG A 137 -12.39 14.96 -14.17
CA ARG A 137 -12.72 13.73 -13.44
C ARG A 137 -11.47 13.09 -12.82
N ALA A 138 -10.36 13.05 -13.55
CA ALA A 138 -9.09 12.49 -13.08
C ALA A 138 -8.49 13.31 -11.94
N ALA A 139 -8.60 14.65 -12.01
CA ALA A 139 -8.16 15.55 -10.95
C ALA A 139 -8.99 15.40 -9.65
N ALA A 140 -10.26 15.01 -9.77
CA ALA A 140 -11.13 14.74 -8.63
C ALA A 140 -10.85 13.38 -7.95
N LEU A 141 -10.09 12.48 -8.59
CA LEU A 141 -9.69 11.21 -7.97
C LEU A 141 -8.64 11.45 -6.87
N PRO A 142 -8.67 10.66 -5.77
CA PRO A 142 -7.62 10.69 -4.77
C PRO A 142 -6.23 10.54 -5.40
N PRO A 143 -5.21 11.26 -4.90
CA PRO A 143 -3.86 11.13 -5.42
C PRO A 143 -3.38 9.67 -5.27
N LEU A 144 -2.63 9.17 -6.24
CA LEU A 144 -2.20 7.76 -6.31
C LEU A 144 -1.38 7.33 -5.09
N LEU A 145 -0.65 8.29 -4.49
CA LEU A 145 0.05 8.07 -3.23
C LEU A 145 -0.90 7.82 -2.06
N ALA A 146 -2.12 8.37 -2.09
CA ALA A 146 -3.09 8.25 -1.01
C ALA A 146 -3.65 6.81 -0.91
N THR A 147 -3.71 6.08 -2.02
CA THR A 147 -4.15 4.67 -2.04
C THR A 147 -3.01 3.68 -1.84
N MET A 148 -1.77 4.17 -1.70
CA MET A 148 -0.61 3.30 -1.51
C MET A 148 -0.75 2.52 -0.19
N PRO A 149 -0.64 1.19 -0.23
CA PRO A 149 -0.76 0.37 0.95
C PRO A 149 0.54 0.48 1.78
N MET A 150 0.41 0.86 3.04
CA MET A 150 1.48 1.06 4.01
C MET A 150 1.37 0.05 5.15
N LEU A 151 2.51 -0.45 5.62
CA LEU A 151 2.58 -1.24 6.84
C LEU A 151 2.57 -0.27 8.03
N ALA A 152 1.63 -0.47 8.95
CA ALA A 152 1.55 0.28 10.20
C ALA A 152 1.79 -0.65 11.38
N GLN A 153 2.67 -0.22 12.29
CA GLN A 153 3.02 -0.98 13.48
C GLN A 153 2.30 -0.42 14.71
N LEU A 154 1.47 -1.25 15.34
CA LEU A 154 0.76 -0.89 16.57
C LEU A 154 1.48 -1.45 17.80
N MET A 155 1.77 -0.57 18.76
CA MET A 155 2.34 -0.90 20.07
C MET A 155 1.37 -0.47 21.17
N LEU A 156 0.94 -1.39 22.02
CA LEU A 156 0.02 -1.13 23.13
C LEU A 156 0.77 -1.04 24.44
N ARG A 157 0.36 -0.12 25.29
CA ARG A 157 0.83 -0.02 26.67
C ARG A 157 0.22 -1.16 27.49
N GLY A 158 1.08 -2.07 27.95
CA GLY A 158 0.72 -3.15 28.86
C GLY A 158 0.77 -2.74 30.34
N PRO A 159 0.54 -3.69 31.25
CA PRO A 159 0.67 -3.45 32.68
C PRO A 159 2.14 -3.22 33.07
N ARG A 160 2.36 -2.71 34.29
CA ARG A 160 3.69 -2.66 34.90
C ARG A 160 3.86 -3.90 35.78
N LEU A 161 4.93 -4.65 35.57
CA LEU A 161 5.27 -5.81 36.39
C LEU A 161 6.50 -5.51 37.25
N PRO A 162 6.57 -5.97 38.50
CA PRO A 162 7.82 -6.04 39.25
C PRO A 162 8.91 -6.75 38.43
N ILE A 163 10.14 -6.26 38.49
CA ILE A 163 11.25 -6.81 37.68
C ILE A 163 11.49 -8.31 37.95
N ALA A 164 11.26 -8.78 39.18
CA ALA A 164 11.36 -10.18 39.54
C ALA A 164 10.29 -11.01 38.81
N GLU A 165 9.03 -10.60 38.86
CA GLU A 165 7.92 -11.26 38.17
C GLU A 165 8.11 -11.25 36.65
N ALA A 166 8.54 -10.12 36.08
CA ALA A 166 8.87 -10.05 34.65
C ALA A 166 10.02 -11.01 34.26
N GLY A 167 10.95 -11.24 35.19
CA GLY A 167 12.06 -12.18 35.05
C GLY A 167 11.66 -13.65 35.22
N GLU A 168 10.50 -13.93 35.80
CA GLU A 168 9.99 -15.28 36.08
C GLU A 168 8.86 -15.71 35.13
N LEU A 169 8.43 -14.85 34.20
CA LEU A 169 7.41 -15.17 33.20
C LEU A 169 7.72 -16.48 32.46
N ALA A 170 6.76 -17.39 32.49
CA ALA A 170 6.86 -18.73 31.96
C ALA A 170 5.69 -19.05 31.01
N PRO A 171 5.84 -20.06 30.13
CA PRO A 171 4.74 -20.58 29.34
C PRO A 171 3.52 -20.92 30.20
N GLY A 172 2.33 -20.47 29.79
CA GLY A 172 1.08 -20.66 30.51
C GLY A 172 0.67 -19.49 31.41
N ASP A 173 1.56 -18.53 31.66
CA ASP A 173 1.22 -17.33 32.42
C ASP A 173 0.28 -16.41 31.61
N LEU A 174 -0.58 -15.68 32.32
CA LEU A 174 -1.53 -14.73 31.73
C LEU A 174 -1.21 -13.31 32.16
N VAL A 175 -0.88 -12.45 31.20
CA VAL A 175 -0.68 -11.01 31.43
C VAL A 175 -1.94 -10.26 31.03
N LEU A 176 -2.66 -9.72 32.02
CA LEU A 176 -3.91 -8.97 31.79
C LEU A 176 -3.64 -7.62 31.12
N ILE A 177 -4.47 -7.27 30.14
CA ILE A 177 -4.43 -5.98 29.43
C ILE A 177 -5.80 -5.30 29.55
N SER A 178 -5.77 -3.97 29.61
CA SER A 178 -6.99 -3.17 29.47
C SER A 178 -7.68 -3.46 28.13
N ALA A 179 -9.01 -3.46 28.08
CA ALA A 179 -9.75 -3.54 26.82
C ALA A 179 -9.54 -2.31 25.92
N ARG A 180 -9.09 -1.18 26.51
CA ARG A 180 -8.78 0.05 25.79
C ARG A 180 -7.43 0.63 26.19
N PRO A 181 -6.31 -0.04 25.84
CA PRO A 181 -4.99 0.41 26.25
C PRO A 181 -4.61 1.69 25.51
N GLY A 182 -3.72 2.48 26.13
CA GLY A 182 -2.98 3.50 25.39
C GLY A 182 -2.12 2.82 24.34
N ALA A 183 -2.02 3.41 23.16
CA ALA A 183 -1.33 2.81 22.02
C ALA A 183 -0.46 3.84 21.30
N MET A 184 0.52 3.33 20.58
CA MET A 184 1.35 4.07 19.65
C MET A 184 1.23 3.38 18.29
N LEU A 185 0.81 4.14 17.29
CA LEU A 185 0.79 3.72 15.89
C LEU A 185 1.87 4.53 15.18
N ASP A 186 2.97 3.88 14.82
CA ASP A 186 4.21 4.51 14.37
C ASP A 186 4.66 5.61 15.36
N GLU A 187 4.53 6.90 15.01
CA GLU A 187 4.89 8.04 15.88
C GLU A 187 3.68 8.68 16.57
N THR A 188 2.47 8.18 16.31
CA THR A 188 1.22 8.78 16.80
C THR A 188 0.71 8.08 18.05
N SER A 189 0.54 8.82 19.14
CA SER A 189 -0.07 8.32 20.37
C SER A 189 -1.60 8.36 20.31
N GLY A 190 -2.25 7.32 20.83
CA GLY A 190 -3.71 7.19 20.82
C GLY A 190 -4.24 6.20 21.86
N GLN A 191 -5.50 5.84 21.71
CA GLN A 191 -6.15 4.73 22.39
C GLN A 191 -6.52 3.68 21.35
N PHE A 192 -6.27 2.42 21.66
CA PHE A 192 -6.77 1.31 20.86
C PHE A 192 -7.95 0.67 21.58
N ASP A 193 -8.97 0.25 20.83
CA ASP A 193 -10.10 -0.53 21.36
C ASP A 193 -10.06 -1.93 20.75
N PHE A 194 -9.84 -2.94 21.59
CA PHE A 194 -9.74 -4.33 21.15
C PHE A 194 -11.05 -4.88 20.58
N PHE A 195 -12.21 -4.40 21.04
CA PHE A 195 -13.50 -4.92 20.59
C PHE A 195 -13.85 -4.41 19.18
N SER A 196 -13.57 -3.14 18.89
CA SER A 196 -13.83 -2.56 17.58
C SER A 196 -12.64 -2.66 16.62
N GLY A 197 -11.44 -2.97 17.11
CA GLY A 197 -10.23 -2.99 16.29
C GLY A 197 -9.86 -1.60 15.77
N THR A 198 -10.17 -0.55 16.54
CA THR A 198 -9.99 0.84 16.10
C THR A 198 -8.95 1.56 16.95
N PHE A 199 -8.09 2.33 16.28
CA PHE A 199 -7.17 3.26 16.91
C PHE A 199 -7.70 4.69 16.80
N THR A 200 -7.72 5.42 17.92
CA THR A 200 -8.10 6.83 17.96
C THR A 200 -6.93 7.65 18.51
N PRO A 201 -6.33 8.55 17.73
CA PRO A 201 -5.21 9.36 18.19
C PRO A 201 -5.68 10.38 19.22
N HIS A 202 -4.81 10.66 20.19
CA HIS A 202 -5.00 11.73 21.16
C HIS A 202 -4.35 13.02 20.65
N PRO A 203 -4.83 14.20 21.08
CA PRO A 203 -4.07 15.43 20.88
C PRO A 203 -2.70 15.30 21.56
N GLN A 204 -1.62 15.57 20.82
CA GLN A 204 -0.26 15.61 21.34
C GLN A 204 -0.22 16.51 22.59
N GLY A 205 0.21 15.94 23.72
CA GLY A 205 0.39 16.68 24.96
C GLY A 205 -0.68 16.47 26.04
N ALA A 206 -1.62 15.54 25.90
CA ALA A 206 -2.38 15.08 27.06
C ALA A 206 -1.39 14.37 28.03
N PRO A 207 -1.15 14.90 29.25
CA PRO A 207 -0.28 14.23 30.19
C PRO A 207 -0.87 12.85 30.45
N MET A 208 -0.05 11.83 30.21
CA MET A 208 -0.30 10.47 30.66
C MET A 208 -0.77 10.54 32.10
N ASN A 209 -2.00 10.11 32.35
CA ASN A 209 -2.51 9.97 33.70
C ASN A 209 -1.74 8.81 34.35
N ASP A 210 -0.56 9.12 34.91
CA ASP A 210 0.18 8.26 35.81
C ASP A 210 -0.66 8.17 37.09
N ALA A 211 -1.58 7.21 37.10
CA ALA A 211 -2.26 6.81 38.32
C ALA A 211 -1.22 6.21 39.28
N SER A 212 -0.78 7.08 40.20
CA SER A 212 -0.39 6.82 41.59
C SER A 212 0.57 5.65 41.83
N SER A 213 1.84 6.00 41.98
CA SER A 213 2.91 5.22 42.58
C SER A 213 2.68 4.96 44.07
N SER A 214 2.61 3.69 44.46
CA SER A 214 2.96 3.27 45.82
C SER A 214 3.47 1.83 45.82
N SER A 215 4.79 1.67 45.72
CA SER A 215 5.63 0.89 46.63
C SER A 215 7.05 0.77 46.05
N ARG A 216 8.05 0.53 46.90
CA ARG A 216 9.50 0.50 46.58
C ARG A 216 9.93 -0.78 45.84
N ASP A 217 9.17 -1.18 44.83
CA ASP A 217 9.52 -2.27 43.92
C ASP A 217 9.73 -1.68 42.52
N PHE A 218 10.90 -1.93 41.93
CA PHE A 218 11.22 -1.51 40.56
C PHE A 218 10.29 -2.23 39.58
N ALA A 219 9.19 -1.58 39.19
CA ALA A 219 8.22 -2.10 38.25
C ALA A 219 8.50 -1.61 36.82
N VAL A 220 8.72 -2.56 35.90
CA VAL A 220 8.99 -2.33 34.49
C VAL A 220 7.69 -2.27 33.69
N PRO A 221 7.51 -1.25 32.82
CA PRO A 221 6.35 -1.20 31.94
C PRO A 221 6.48 -2.22 30.80
N LEU A 222 5.45 -3.03 30.62
CA LEU A 222 5.34 -3.91 29.47
C LEU A 222 4.75 -3.16 28.28
N THR A 223 5.19 -3.52 27.09
CA THR A 223 4.62 -3.07 25.83
C THR A 223 4.23 -4.29 25.01
N LEU A 224 3.04 -4.28 24.42
CA LEU A 224 2.59 -5.33 23.51
C LEU A 224 2.75 -4.85 22.08
N ARG A 225 3.41 -5.62 21.22
CA ARG A 225 3.48 -5.36 19.79
C ARG A 225 2.53 -6.32 19.07
N LEU A 226 1.56 -5.76 18.36
CA LEU A 226 0.68 -6.55 17.49
C LEU A 226 1.34 -6.80 16.14
N PRO A 227 0.87 -7.78 15.36
CA PRO A 227 1.27 -7.93 13.97
C PRO A 227 1.03 -6.65 13.17
N GLU A 228 1.93 -6.37 12.22
CA GLU A 228 1.81 -5.24 11.30
C GLU A 228 0.49 -5.32 10.51
N ARG A 229 -0.10 -4.17 10.23
CA ARG A 229 -1.36 -4.05 9.48
C ARG A 229 -1.18 -3.20 8.24
N MET A 230 -1.77 -3.64 7.13
CA MET A 230 -1.86 -2.85 5.92
C MET A 230 -2.93 -1.77 6.09
N VAL A 231 -2.55 -0.51 5.92
CA VAL A 231 -3.44 0.65 5.92
C VAL A 231 -3.14 1.51 4.69
N SER A 232 -4.07 2.37 4.26
CA SER A 232 -3.76 3.30 3.17
C SER A 232 -2.96 4.49 3.68
N ALA A 233 -2.07 5.03 2.83
CA ALA A 233 -1.36 6.26 3.14
C ALA A 233 -2.32 7.45 3.40
N ALA A 234 -3.47 7.50 2.72
CA ALA A 234 -4.52 8.49 2.98
C ALA A 234 -5.01 8.39 4.43
N SER A 235 -5.33 7.17 4.87
CA SER A 235 -5.86 6.94 6.22
C SER A 235 -4.87 7.34 7.30
N LEU A 236 -3.56 7.14 7.06
CA LEU A 236 -2.50 7.62 7.95
C LEU A 236 -2.33 9.14 7.88
N ALA A 237 -2.32 9.74 6.69
CA ALA A 237 -2.18 11.19 6.51
C ALA A 237 -3.36 11.99 7.10
N ASP A 238 -4.55 11.38 7.12
CA ASP A 238 -5.76 11.97 7.68
C ASP A 238 -5.95 11.71 9.18
N LEU A 239 -4.99 11.03 9.84
CA LEU A 239 -5.02 10.83 11.29
C LEU A 239 -5.02 12.18 12.01
N ARG A 240 -6.13 12.47 12.68
CA ARG A 240 -6.32 13.67 13.51
C ARG A 240 -6.99 13.28 14.82
N PRO A 241 -6.72 13.99 15.93
CA PRO A 241 -7.38 13.73 17.19
C PRO A 241 -8.90 13.60 17.04
N GLY A 242 -9.47 12.49 17.53
CA GLY A 242 -10.89 12.19 17.44
C GLY A 242 -11.34 11.41 16.18
N MET A 243 -10.46 11.21 15.18
CA MET A 243 -10.73 10.32 14.05
C MET A 243 -10.32 8.88 14.39
N SER A 244 -11.22 7.92 14.20
CA SER A 244 -10.89 6.50 14.40
C SER A 244 -10.38 5.87 13.12
N LEU A 245 -9.21 5.23 13.20
CA LEU A 245 -8.62 4.41 12.15
C LEU A 245 -8.94 2.94 12.42
N PRO A 246 -9.70 2.26 11.55
CA PRO A 246 -9.89 0.82 11.66
C PRO A 246 -8.60 0.09 11.26
N LEU A 247 -8.09 -0.75 12.15
CA LEU A 247 -6.89 -1.58 11.92
C LEU A 247 -7.25 -3.05 11.66
N GLY A 248 -8.55 -3.35 11.61
CA GLY A 248 -9.09 -4.70 11.43
C GLY A 248 -9.39 -5.37 12.76
N PRO A 249 -10.15 -6.49 12.73
CA PRO A 249 -10.59 -7.17 13.93
C PRO A 249 -9.40 -7.75 14.68
N VAL A 250 -9.47 -7.68 16.01
CA VAL A 250 -8.59 -8.46 16.86
C VAL A 250 -9.27 -9.78 17.17
N THR A 251 -8.62 -10.86 16.78
CA THR A 251 -9.10 -12.23 16.99
C THR A 251 -8.38 -12.86 18.18
N GLU A 252 -9.11 -13.65 18.96
CA GLU A 252 -8.50 -14.66 19.82
C GLU A 252 -7.59 -15.56 18.96
N GLY A 253 -6.44 -15.99 19.48
CA GLY A 253 -5.43 -16.66 18.64
C GLY A 253 -4.34 -15.74 18.10
N MET A 254 -4.49 -14.42 18.25
CA MET A 254 -3.53 -13.49 17.64
C MET A 254 -2.19 -13.53 18.37
N GLN A 255 -1.14 -13.90 17.63
CA GLN A 255 0.23 -13.89 18.11
C GLN A 255 0.71 -12.45 18.33
N VAL A 256 1.33 -12.21 19.48
CA VAL A 256 1.77 -10.90 19.95
C VAL A 256 3.12 -11.02 20.64
N ASP A 257 3.91 -9.95 20.54
CA ASP A 257 5.19 -9.87 21.24
C ASP A 257 5.06 -9.02 22.49
N LEU A 258 5.61 -9.50 23.59
CA LEU A 258 5.72 -8.75 24.83
C LEU A 258 7.13 -8.18 24.96
N LEU A 259 7.22 -6.86 25.16
CA LEU A 259 8.48 -6.12 25.23
C LEU A 259 8.64 -5.42 26.58
N VAL A 260 9.88 -5.32 27.03
CA VAL A 260 10.33 -4.48 28.15
C VAL A 260 11.38 -3.52 27.64
N ALA A 261 11.18 -2.22 27.82
CA ALA A 261 12.10 -1.18 27.35
C ALA A 261 12.50 -1.35 25.87
N GLY A 262 11.55 -1.77 25.02
CA GLY A 262 11.76 -2.01 23.59
C GLY A 262 12.48 -3.32 23.24
N ARG A 263 12.88 -4.13 24.22
CA ARG A 263 13.46 -5.46 23.99
C ARG A 263 12.40 -6.54 24.14
N LEU A 264 12.44 -7.52 23.24
CA LEU A 264 11.55 -8.67 23.29
C LEU A 264 11.80 -9.46 24.59
N LEU A 265 10.73 -9.71 25.34
CA LEU A 265 10.74 -10.49 26.57
C LEU A 265 10.14 -11.87 26.34
N ALA A 266 8.99 -11.94 25.66
CA ALA A 266 8.26 -13.17 25.42
C ALA A 266 7.37 -13.05 24.18
N HIS A 267 7.01 -14.20 23.62
CA HIS A 267 5.94 -14.34 22.66
C HIS A 267 4.72 -14.94 23.35
N GLY A 268 3.54 -14.56 22.87
CA GLY A 268 2.31 -15.12 23.38
C GLY A 268 1.14 -14.91 22.45
N GLU A 269 0.00 -15.41 22.90
CA GLU A 269 -1.26 -15.34 22.20
C GLU A 269 -2.22 -14.42 22.93
N LEU A 270 -2.91 -13.56 22.18
CA LEU A 270 -3.99 -12.76 22.73
C LEU A 270 -5.23 -13.64 22.94
N VAL A 271 -5.70 -13.67 24.18
CA VAL A 271 -6.89 -14.42 24.60
C VAL A 271 -7.92 -13.50 25.22
N GLN A 272 -9.19 -13.81 25.02
CA GLN A 272 -10.29 -13.05 25.59
C GLN A 272 -10.78 -13.71 26.89
N LEU A 273 -10.77 -12.94 27.99
CA LEU A 273 -11.24 -13.37 29.29
C LEU A 273 -12.48 -12.55 29.67
N GLY A 274 -13.65 -12.98 29.18
CA GLY A 274 -14.90 -12.25 29.37
C GLY A 274 -14.90 -10.88 28.69
N ASP A 275 -14.90 -9.80 29.47
CA ASP A 275 -14.85 -8.42 29.01
C ASP A 275 -13.42 -7.84 28.94
N ARG A 276 -12.40 -8.68 29.20
CA ARG A 276 -10.99 -8.29 29.23
C ARG A 276 -10.18 -9.09 28.22
N PHE A 277 -8.98 -8.58 27.95
CA PHE A 277 -7.99 -9.26 27.13
C PHE A 277 -6.78 -9.62 27.98
N ALA A 278 -6.12 -10.72 27.64
CA ALA A 278 -4.88 -11.14 28.24
C ALA A 278 -3.93 -11.67 27.17
N VAL A 279 -2.66 -11.76 27.52
CA VAL A 279 -1.66 -12.48 26.72
C VAL A 279 -1.33 -13.76 27.46
N LEU A 280 -1.61 -14.89 26.83
CA LEU A 280 -1.12 -16.19 27.25
C LEU A 280 0.33 -16.31 26.76
N ILE A 281 1.26 -16.45 27.69
CA ILE A 281 2.67 -16.59 27.34
C ILE A 281 2.88 -17.98 26.73
N ASP A 282 3.41 -18.01 25.50
CA ASP A 282 3.74 -19.26 24.81
C ASP A 282 5.17 -19.67 25.14
N HIS A 283 6.10 -18.72 25.01
CA HIS A 283 7.50 -18.91 25.35
C HIS A 283 8.21 -17.60 25.61
N ARG A 284 9.21 -17.66 26.48
CA ARG A 284 10.08 -16.52 26.76
C ARG A 284 11.15 -16.41 25.68
N ALA A 285 11.48 -15.18 25.28
CA ALA A 285 12.60 -14.93 24.38
C ALA A 285 13.91 -15.25 25.11
N ALA A 286 14.85 -15.88 24.41
CA ALA A 286 16.20 -16.04 24.92
C ALA A 286 16.78 -14.65 25.19
N MET A 287 17.26 -14.41 26.41
CA MET A 287 18.09 -13.23 26.66
C MET A 287 19.39 -13.44 25.90
N ASP A 288 19.54 -12.80 24.74
CA ASP A 288 20.84 -12.67 24.08
C ASP A 288 21.73 -11.81 24.97
N ASP A 289 22.48 -12.48 25.85
CA ASP A 289 23.58 -11.89 26.64
C ASP A 289 24.87 -11.82 25.82
N THR A 290 24.77 -11.46 24.54
CA THR A 290 25.92 -11.14 23.69
C THR A 290 26.11 -9.63 23.59
N ALA A 291 26.21 -8.98 24.74
CA ALA A 291 27.05 -7.78 24.85
C ALA A 291 28.45 -8.27 25.25
N ASN A 292 29.17 -8.87 24.28
CA ASN A 292 30.56 -9.27 24.43
C ASN A 292 31.41 -8.02 24.71
N PRO A 293 31.97 -7.79 25.91
CA PRO A 293 33.02 -6.80 26.06
C PRO A 293 34.23 -7.34 25.32
N ALA A 294 34.68 -6.64 24.29
CA ALA A 294 35.91 -6.97 23.60
C ALA A 294 37.04 -7.10 24.64
N GLU A 295 37.49 -8.32 24.91
CA GLU A 295 38.79 -8.58 25.51
C GLU A 295 39.86 -8.05 24.55
N PRO A 296 40.69 -7.06 24.93
CA PRO A 296 41.92 -6.81 24.20
C PRO A 296 42.88 -7.94 24.57
N GLY A 297 43.11 -8.80 23.59
CA GLY A 297 44.03 -9.92 23.67
C GLY A 297 45.44 -9.50 24.10
N ASP A 298 46.00 -10.42 24.85
CA ASP A 298 47.42 -10.64 25.09
C ASP A 298 48.22 -10.50 23.77
N VAL A 299 49.14 -9.53 23.72
CA VAL A 299 50.17 -9.44 22.67
C VAL A 299 51.52 -9.40 23.37
N ALA A 300 52.05 -10.59 23.67
CA ALA A 300 53.47 -10.79 23.77
C ALA A 300 53.98 -11.25 22.40
N GLU A 301 54.71 -10.40 21.67
CA GLU A 301 56.00 -10.77 21.05
C GLU A 301 56.72 -9.60 20.37
N ASN A 302 57.98 -9.40 20.81
CA ASN A 302 59.19 -9.09 20.04
C ASN A 302 59.19 -7.97 18.98
N ALA A 303 59.87 -6.86 19.29
CA ALA A 303 61.05 -6.39 18.52
C ALA A 303 61.74 -5.19 19.21
N ALA A 304 62.90 -5.45 19.84
CA ALA A 304 64.15 -4.65 19.83
C ALA A 304 65.06 -5.04 21.00
#